data_AF-A0A498FD55-F1
#
_entry.id   AF-A0A498FD55-F1
#
_cell.length_a   1.000
_cell.length_b   1.000
_cell.length_c   1.000
_cell.angle_alpha   90.00
_cell.angle_beta   90.00
_cell.angle_gamma   90.00
#
_symmetry.space_group_name_H-M   'P 1'
#
loop_
_entity.id
_entity.type
_entity.pdbx_description
1 polymer ?
#
loop_
_entity_poly.entity_id
_entity_poly.type
_entity_poly.pdbx_seq_one_letter_code
_entity_poly.pdbx_strand_id
1 'polypeptide(L)'
;SEHNLGLSLDIGSTQGEMGQAPEGKWLNKNAWRHGFILRYPSDKTAITGIQYEPWHFRYVGLPHSAIMQDKNFVLEEYLDYLKDHKSITTTVNQQTYEISYYPVSKNTTIPVPVNGRYEISGNNMDGIIVTVYS
;
A
#
# COMPACT_ATOMS: atom_id res chain seq x y z
N SER A 1 9.83 -13.02 3.11
CA SER A 1 8.99 -12.45 4.18
C SER A 1 9.03 -10.93 4.07
N GLU A 2 7.89 -10.24 4.22
CA GLU A 2 7.83 -8.77 4.19
C GLU A 2 8.52 -8.13 5.41
N HIS A 3 8.62 -8.87 6.53
CA HIS A 3 9.29 -8.40 7.76
C HIS A 3 10.77 -8.07 7.55
N ASN A 4 11.43 -8.72 6.60
CA ASN A 4 12.83 -8.47 6.27
C ASN A 4 13.05 -7.06 5.68
N LEU A 5 11.99 -6.40 5.21
CA LEU A 5 12.04 -5.04 4.69
C LEU A 5 11.83 -3.98 5.79
N GLY A 6 11.46 -4.38 7.01
CA GLY A 6 11.08 -3.46 8.08
C GLY A 6 9.79 -2.67 7.79
N LEU A 7 9.00 -3.10 6.81
CA LEU A 7 7.76 -2.44 6.39
C LEU A 7 6.50 -3.16 6.88
N SER A 8 6.61 -4.36 7.44
CA SER A 8 5.48 -5.09 8.01
C SER A 8 5.63 -5.26 9.51
N LEU A 9 4.49 -5.41 10.18
CA LEU A 9 4.39 -5.60 11.62
C LEU A 9 3.26 -6.57 11.94
N ASP A 10 3.50 -7.43 12.93
CA ASP A 10 2.49 -8.32 13.50
C ASP A 10 2.02 -7.70 14.81
N ILE A 11 0.74 -7.36 14.90
CA ILE A 11 0.15 -6.75 16.09
C ILE A 11 -0.62 -7.82 16.86
N GLY A 12 -0.41 -7.89 18.18
CA GLY A 12 -1.23 -8.69 19.09
C GLY A 12 -2.20 -7.83 19.90
N SER A 13 -3.21 -8.47 20.49
CA SER A 13 -4.12 -7.85 21.46
C SER A 13 -4.08 -8.61 22.78
N THR A 14 -4.22 -7.89 23.89
CA THR A 14 -4.40 -8.47 25.22
C THR A 14 -5.85 -8.89 25.49
N GLN A 15 -6.79 -8.51 24.61
CA GLN A 15 -8.23 -8.75 24.74
C GLN A 15 -8.70 -9.99 23.97
N GLY A 16 -7.85 -10.59 23.12
CA GLY A 16 -8.17 -11.81 22.40
C GLY A 16 -7.46 -11.90 21.04
N GLU A 17 -7.92 -12.85 20.22
CA GLU A 17 -7.42 -13.02 18.85
C GLU A 17 -7.70 -11.78 18.00
N MET A 18 -6.74 -11.37 17.18
CA MET A 18 -6.84 -10.13 16.39
C MET A 18 -8.06 -10.08 15.46
N GLY A 19 -8.52 -11.21 14.93
CA GLY A 19 -9.72 -11.24 14.09
C GLY A 19 -11.01 -10.85 14.85
N GLN A 20 -11.02 -10.95 16.17
CA GLN A 20 -12.19 -10.75 17.03
C GLN A 20 -12.04 -9.54 17.97
N ALA A 21 -10.81 -9.24 18.37
CA ALA A 21 -10.46 -8.22 19.35
C ALA A 21 -10.86 -6.80 18.89
N PRO A 22 -11.17 -5.89 19.83
CA PRO A 22 -11.45 -4.50 19.52
C PRO A 22 -10.34 -3.81 18.73
N GLU A 23 -9.07 -4.12 19.03
CA GLU A 23 -7.90 -3.54 18.37
C GLU A 23 -7.82 -3.95 16.90
N GLY A 24 -8.04 -5.23 16.59
CA GLY A 24 -8.04 -5.70 15.20
C GLY A 24 -9.20 -5.12 14.38
N LYS A 25 -10.39 -5.00 14.98
CA LYS A 25 -11.53 -4.29 14.37
C LYS A 25 -11.21 -2.81 14.11
N TRP A 26 -10.48 -2.16 15.02
CA TRP A 26 -10.06 -0.78 14.84
C TRP A 26 -9.03 -0.65 13.71
N LEU A 27 -8.02 -1.52 13.69
CA LEU A 27 -6.98 -1.50 12.66
C LEU A 27 -7.58 -1.73 11.27
N ASN A 28 -8.46 -2.71 11.10
CA ASN A 28 -9.13 -2.96 9.82
C ASN A 28 -9.92 -1.75 9.29
N LYS A 29 -10.37 -0.84 10.16
CA LYS A 29 -11.13 0.35 9.77
C LYS A 29 -10.28 1.61 9.60
N ASN A 30 -9.10 1.66 10.23
CA ASN A 30 -8.35 2.91 10.41
C ASN A 30 -6.89 2.86 9.99
N ALA A 31 -6.26 1.68 9.89
CA ALA A 31 -4.83 1.55 9.59
C ALA A 31 -4.45 2.27 8.29
N TRP A 32 -5.35 2.27 7.30
CA TRP A 32 -5.14 2.94 6.01
C TRP A 32 -4.91 4.44 6.14
N ARG A 33 -5.50 5.09 7.15
CA ARG A 33 -5.31 6.53 7.42
C ARG A 33 -3.87 6.87 7.80
N HIS A 34 -3.11 5.85 8.20
CA HIS A 34 -1.73 5.97 8.68
C HIS A 34 -0.74 5.28 7.73
N GLY A 35 -1.14 4.96 6.50
CA GLY A 35 -0.25 4.33 5.52
C GLY A 35 -0.17 2.80 5.62
N PHE A 36 -0.99 2.15 6.44
CA PHE A 36 -0.96 0.70 6.64
C PHE A 36 -2.17 -0.01 6.02
N ILE A 37 -1.97 -1.24 5.57
CA ILE A 37 -3.04 -2.12 5.08
C ILE A 37 -3.04 -3.43 5.87
N LEU A 38 -4.22 -4.05 6.03
CA LEU A 38 -4.29 -5.47 6.37
C LEU A 38 -3.79 -6.24 5.14
N ARG A 39 -2.65 -6.90 5.27
CA ARG A 39 -1.91 -7.41 4.12
C ARG A 39 -2.48 -8.70 3.54
N TYR A 40 -3.05 -9.55 4.40
CA TYR A 40 -3.65 -10.84 4.03
C TYR A 40 -5.08 -10.98 4.55
N PRO A 41 -6.08 -10.37 3.87
CA PRO A 41 -7.48 -10.51 4.23
C PRO A 41 -8.06 -11.86 3.76
N SER A 42 -9.10 -12.34 4.44
CA SER A 42 -9.66 -13.69 4.23
C SER A 42 -10.33 -13.90 2.87
N ASP A 43 -10.82 -12.84 2.24
CA ASP A 43 -11.50 -12.85 0.95
C ASP A 43 -10.55 -12.77 -0.25
N LYS A 44 -9.22 -12.68 -0.03
CA LYS A 44 -8.22 -12.47 -1.08
C LYS A 44 -7.09 -13.52 -1.09
N THR A 45 -7.27 -14.63 -0.39
CA THR A 45 -6.27 -15.71 -0.28
C THR A 45 -5.86 -16.31 -1.63
N ALA A 46 -6.77 -16.36 -2.59
CA ALA A 46 -6.49 -16.84 -3.95
C ALA A 46 -5.54 -15.91 -4.74
N ILE A 47 -5.48 -14.63 -4.37
CA ILE A 47 -4.64 -13.61 -5.02
C ILE A 47 -3.30 -13.49 -4.30
N THR A 48 -3.33 -13.39 -2.97
CA THR A 48 -2.11 -13.23 -2.16
C THR A 48 -1.32 -14.54 -2.02
N GLY A 49 -1.99 -15.69 -2.15
CA GLY A 49 -1.42 -17.01 -1.89
C GLY A 49 -1.19 -17.31 -0.40
N ILE A 50 -1.60 -16.41 0.50
CA ILE A 50 -1.42 -16.50 1.95
C ILE A 50 -2.78 -16.57 2.63
N GLN A 51 -2.88 -17.38 3.68
CA GLN A 51 -4.10 -17.51 4.49
C GLN A 51 -4.42 -16.19 5.22
N TYR A 52 -5.62 -16.10 5.78
CA TYR A 52 -6.02 -14.93 6.56
C TYR A 52 -5.09 -14.70 7.76
N GLU A 53 -4.47 -13.52 7.83
CA GLU A 53 -3.60 -13.13 8.95
C GLU A 53 -4.08 -11.79 9.54
N PRO A 54 -5.03 -11.80 10.50
CA PRO A 54 -5.60 -10.57 11.07
C PRO A 54 -4.60 -9.70 11.83
N TRP A 55 -3.41 -10.21 12.12
CA TRP A 55 -2.33 -9.51 12.83
C TRP A 55 -1.33 -8.83 11.88
N HIS A 56 -1.27 -9.21 10.59
CA HIS A 56 -0.19 -8.82 9.69
C HIS A 56 -0.54 -7.54 8.91
N PHE A 57 0.11 -6.44 9.28
CA PHE A 57 -0.08 -5.14 8.63
C PHE A 57 1.17 -4.71 7.89
N ARG A 58 0.97 -4.14 6.70
CA ARG A 58 2.04 -3.68 5.81
C ARG A 58 1.95 -2.16 5.61
N TYR A 59 3.04 -1.45 5.84
CA TYR A 59 3.19 -0.06 5.44
C TYR A 59 3.39 0.06 3.93
N VAL A 60 2.52 0.85 3.31
CA VAL A 60 2.57 1.24 1.89
C VAL A 60 2.56 2.76 1.72
N GLY A 61 2.33 3.52 2.78
CA GLY A 61 2.29 4.99 2.78
C GLY A 61 0.99 5.58 2.24
N LEU A 62 0.78 6.87 2.53
CA LEU A 62 -0.26 7.65 1.87
C LEU A 62 0.28 8.20 0.54
N PRO A 63 -0.55 8.26 -0.50
CA PRO A 63 -1.99 7.99 -0.51
C PRO A 63 -2.34 6.53 -0.86
N HIS A 64 -1.32 5.66 -1.04
CA HIS A 64 -1.46 4.30 -1.53
C HIS A 64 -2.45 3.49 -0.70
N SER A 65 -2.30 3.49 0.63
CA SER A 65 -3.21 2.79 1.54
C SER A 65 -4.65 3.28 1.44
N ALA A 66 -4.87 4.57 1.18
CA ALA A 66 -6.21 5.13 1.01
C ALA A 66 -6.88 4.64 -0.28
N ILE A 67 -6.13 4.58 -1.39
CA ILE A 67 -6.62 4.01 -2.65
C ILE A 67 -6.96 2.53 -2.47
N MET A 68 -6.08 1.78 -1.79
CA MET A 68 -6.29 0.37 -1.53
C MET A 68 -7.52 0.12 -0.66
N GLN A 69 -7.73 0.95 0.37
CA GLN A 69 -8.92 0.89 1.20
C GLN A 69 -10.21 1.19 0.42
N ASP A 70 -10.20 2.22 -0.42
CA ASP A 70 -11.37 2.64 -1.21
C ASP A 70 -11.77 1.58 -2.24
N LYS A 71 -10.78 0.98 -2.90
CA LYS A 71 -10.99 -0.03 -3.96
C LYS A 71 -11.04 -1.47 -3.46
N ASN A 72 -10.89 -1.70 -2.15
CA ASN A 72 -10.75 -3.02 -1.55
C ASN A 72 -9.67 -3.88 -2.24
N PHE A 73 -8.49 -3.29 -2.43
CA PHE A 73 -7.34 -3.94 -3.06
C PHE A 73 -6.38 -4.55 -2.03
N VAL A 74 -5.85 -5.73 -2.37
CA VAL A 74 -4.55 -6.18 -1.85
C VAL A 74 -3.39 -5.56 -2.63
N LEU A 75 -2.17 -5.71 -2.15
CA LEU A 75 -0.99 -5.07 -2.74
C LEU A 75 -0.80 -5.49 -4.21
N GLU A 76 -1.04 -6.76 -4.52
CA GLU A 76 -0.96 -7.32 -5.87
C GLU A 76 -1.89 -6.59 -6.83
N GLU A 77 -3.18 -6.50 -6.49
CA GLU A 77 -4.19 -5.80 -7.29
C GLU A 77 -3.85 -4.31 -7.45
N TYR A 78 -3.33 -3.67 -6.40
CA TYR A 78 -2.93 -2.27 -6.45
C TYR A 78 -1.76 -2.03 -7.41
N LEU A 79 -0.75 -2.90 -7.39
CA LEU A 79 0.39 -2.78 -8.29
C LEU A 79 -0.04 -3.00 -9.74
N ASP A 80 -0.93 -3.95 -10.03
CA ASP A 80 -1.47 -4.15 -11.36
C ASP A 80 -2.32 -2.96 -11.83
N TYR A 81 -3.12 -2.39 -10.93
CA TYR A 81 -3.89 -1.17 -11.20
C TYR A 81 -2.98 0.01 -11.60
N LEU A 82 -1.88 0.23 -10.87
CA LEU A 82 -0.91 1.28 -11.22
C LEU A 82 -0.21 1.01 -12.56
N LYS A 83 0.13 -0.27 -12.83
CA LYS A 83 0.73 -0.67 -14.11
C LYS A 83 -0.20 -0.40 -15.28
N ASP A 84 -1.50 -0.61 -15.12
CA ASP A 84 -2.49 -0.39 -16.18
C ASP A 84 -2.74 1.11 -16.43
N HIS A 85 -2.95 1.89 -15.37
CA HIS A 85 -3.36 3.29 -15.49
C HIS A 85 -2.19 4.26 -15.76
N LYS A 86 -0.95 3.87 -15.44
CA LYS A 86 0.31 4.62 -15.60
C LYS A 86 0.42 5.92 -14.80
N SER A 87 -0.60 6.75 -14.72
CA SER A 87 -0.65 7.92 -13.84
C SER A 87 -2.06 8.11 -13.30
N ILE A 88 -2.17 8.39 -12.01
CA ILE A 88 -3.43 8.67 -11.32
C ILE A 88 -3.25 9.84 -10.36
N THR A 89 -4.34 10.55 -10.10
CA THR A 89 -4.39 11.62 -9.10
C THR A 89 -5.40 11.26 -8.03
N THR A 90 -5.09 11.57 -6.77
CA THR A 90 -6.04 11.43 -5.66
C THR A 90 -5.81 12.53 -4.63
N THR A 91 -6.84 12.83 -3.82
CA THR A 91 -6.75 13.79 -2.73
C THR A 91 -7.06 13.09 -1.42
N VAL A 92 -6.13 13.15 -0.47
CA VAL A 92 -6.29 12.60 0.88
C VAL A 92 -5.92 13.67 1.89
N ASN A 93 -6.78 13.92 2.88
CA ASN A 93 -6.56 14.94 3.92
C ASN A 93 -6.22 16.34 3.35
N GLN A 94 -6.96 16.77 2.31
CA GLN A 94 -6.75 18.05 1.60
C GLN A 94 -5.42 18.17 0.85
N GLN A 95 -4.57 17.13 0.87
CA GLN A 95 -3.34 17.06 0.10
C GLN A 95 -3.59 16.30 -1.20
N THR A 96 -3.13 16.86 -2.32
CA THR A 96 -3.27 16.21 -3.63
C THR A 96 -2.00 15.45 -3.96
N TYR A 97 -2.18 14.25 -4.49
CA TYR A 97 -1.11 13.34 -4.85
C TYR A 97 -1.25 12.94 -6.31
N GLU A 98 -0.13 12.97 -7.03
CA GLU A 98 0.01 12.36 -8.34
C GLU A 98 0.91 11.13 -8.22
N ILE A 99 0.44 9.98 -8.69
CA ILE A 99 1.15 8.70 -8.61
C ILE A 99 1.37 8.20 -10.01
N SER A 100 2.63 8.04 -10.40
CA SER A 100 3.03 7.58 -11.73
C SER A 100 3.85 6.29 -11.66
N TYR A 101 3.54 5.33 -12.52
CA TYR A 101 4.30 4.10 -12.72
C TYR A 101 5.16 4.18 -13.98
N TYR A 102 6.43 3.86 -13.83
CA TYR A 102 7.41 3.79 -14.90
C TYR A 102 7.97 2.36 -15.02
N PRO A 103 7.77 1.65 -16.15
CA PRO A 103 8.42 0.36 -16.37
C PRO A 103 9.93 0.55 -16.54
N VAL A 104 10.72 -0.33 -15.94
CA VAL A 104 12.18 -0.29 -15.97
C VAL A 104 12.71 -1.59 -16.57
N SER A 105 13.37 -1.50 -17.71
CA SER A 105 14.01 -2.66 -18.37
C SER A 105 15.52 -2.55 -18.49
N LYS A 106 16.07 -1.31 -18.49
CA LYS A 106 17.49 -0.95 -18.55
C LYS A 106 17.70 0.43 -17.90
N ASN A 107 18.72 1.17 -18.30
CA ASN A 107 18.90 2.59 -17.96
C ASN A 107 17.63 3.38 -18.35
N THR A 108 16.88 3.81 -17.34
CA THR A 108 15.59 4.48 -17.50
C THR A 108 15.69 5.84 -16.82
N THR A 109 15.34 6.90 -17.56
CA THR A 109 15.23 8.25 -16.99
C THR A 109 13.81 8.46 -16.50
N ILE A 110 13.67 8.82 -15.22
CA ILE A 110 12.38 9.04 -14.58
C ILE A 110 12.24 10.54 -14.32
N PRO A 111 11.24 11.22 -14.90
CA PRO A 111 11.01 12.63 -14.62
C PRO A 111 10.50 12.78 -13.18
N VAL A 112 11.08 13.73 -12.45
CA VAL A 112 10.61 14.16 -11.13
C VAL A 112 10.41 15.68 -11.16
N PRO A 113 9.45 16.20 -10.37
CA PRO A 113 9.21 17.64 -10.35
C PRO A 113 10.43 18.39 -9.81
N VAL A 114 10.74 19.54 -10.43
CA VAL A 114 11.85 20.42 -10.00
C VAL A 114 11.53 21.07 -8.65
N ASN A 115 10.26 21.39 -8.41
CA ASN A 115 9.76 21.99 -7.18
C ASN A 115 8.63 21.11 -6.63
N GLY A 116 8.60 20.87 -5.32
CA GLY A 116 7.61 20.01 -4.66
C GLY A 116 8.26 18.85 -3.93
N ARG A 117 7.44 18.09 -3.20
CA ARG A 117 7.90 16.88 -2.51
C ARG A 117 7.49 15.65 -3.30
N TYR A 118 8.36 14.65 -3.31
CA TYR A 118 8.08 13.38 -3.96
C TYR A 118 8.72 12.22 -3.21
N GLU A 119 8.15 11.05 -3.40
CA GLU A 119 8.70 9.76 -2.98
C GLU A 119 8.88 8.87 -4.19
N ILE A 120 9.90 8.02 -4.15
CA ILE A 120 10.19 7.04 -5.21
C ILE A 120 10.29 5.67 -4.56
N SER A 121 9.56 4.70 -5.09
CA SER A 121 9.58 3.32 -4.62
C SER A 121 9.64 2.34 -5.78
N GLY A 122 10.40 1.26 -5.62
CA GLY A 122 10.32 0.13 -6.54
C GLY A 122 9.09 -0.72 -6.26
N ASN A 123 8.47 -1.28 -7.30
CA ASN A 123 7.38 -2.24 -7.13
C ASN A 123 7.87 -3.68 -6.84
N ASN A 124 9.17 -3.87 -6.65
CA ASN A 124 9.84 -5.15 -6.42
C ASN A 124 9.72 -6.16 -7.58
N MET A 125 9.41 -5.70 -8.80
CA MET A 125 9.28 -6.55 -9.98
C MET A 125 9.95 -5.94 -11.21
N ASP A 126 9.41 -4.85 -11.74
CA ASP A 126 9.66 -4.40 -13.10
C ASP A 126 9.53 -2.88 -13.29
N GLY A 127 9.31 -2.10 -12.23
CA GLY A 127 9.12 -0.68 -12.37
C GLY A 127 9.21 0.12 -11.09
N ILE A 128 9.10 1.43 -11.28
CA ILE A 128 9.22 2.45 -10.24
C ILE A 128 7.90 3.20 -10.15
N ILE A 129 7.49 3.50 -8.93
CA ILE A 129 6.35 4.34 -8.58
C ILE A 129 6.89 5.66 -8.06
N VAL A 130 6.47 6.77 -8.66
CA VAL A 130 6.77 8.12 -8.21
C VAL A 130 5.48 8.72 -7.66
N THR A 131 5.53 9.18 -6.41
CA THR A 131 4.42 9.83 -5.73
C THR A 131 4.78 11.28 -5.47
N VAL A 132 4.18 12.20 -6.20
CA VAL A 132 4.36 13.65 -6.04
C VAL A 132 3.22 14.20 -5.19
N TYR A 133 3.52 15.15 -4.31
CA TYR A 133 2.51 15.77 -3.46
C TYR A 133 2.80 17.23 -3.12
N SER A 134 1.71 17.99 -2.96
CA SER A 134 1.66 19.43 -2.67
C SER A 134 0.68 19.76 -1.57
#